data_AF-A0A0M3J7Y7-F1
#
_entry.id   AF-A0A0M3J7Y7-F1
#
_cell.length_a   1.000
_cell.length_b   1.000
_cell.length_c   1.000
_cell.angle_alpha   90.00
_cell.angle_beta   90.00
_cell.angle_gamma   90.00
#
_symmetry.space_group_name_H-M   'P 1'
#
loop_
_entity.id
_entity.type
_entity.pdbx_description
1 polymer ?
#
loop_
_entity_poly.entity_id
_entity_poly.type
_entity_poly.pdbx_seq_one_letter_code
_entity_poly.pdbx_strand_id
1 'polypeptide(L)'
;MGEFFFNIDHGYLEGLIRGFKEGILTQTDYANLVQCETLEDLKLHIQSTDYGNFLANEPGSITVQVIDERLKEKLVTEFTHIRNNALEPLSTFLDYITLVLISLYT
;
A
#
# COMPACT_ATOMS: atom_id res chain seq x y z
N MET A 1 -20.26 -3.44 -25.09
CA MET A 1 -21.41 -3.02 -24.26
C MET A 1 -21.04 -2.91 -22.78
N GLY A 2 -20.28 -3.84 -22.19
CA GLY A 2 -19.90 -3.78 -20.76
C GLY A 2 -18.99 -2.60 -20.35
N GLU A 3 -18.09 -2.14 -21.23
CA GLU A 3 -17.17 -1.03 -20.91
C GLU A 3 -17.88 0.31 -20.62
N PHE A 4 -19.07 0.55 -21.20
CA PHE A 4 -19.80 1.80 -20.98
C PHE A 4 -20.40 1.93 -19.58
N PHE A 5 -20.62 0.80 -18.88
CA PHE A 5 -21.20 0.77 -17.53
C PHE A 5 -20.14 0.59 -16.43
N PHE A 6 -18.90 0.24 -16.80
CA PHE A 6 -17.82 -0.03 -15.84
C PHE A 6 -17.63 1.12 -14.83
N ASN A 7 -17.62 2.36 -15.31
CA ASN A 7 -17.37 3.52 -14.46
C ASN A 7 -18.49 3.80 -13.43
N ILE A 8 -19.69 3.24 -13.62
CA ILE A 8 -20.80 3.39 -12.68
C ILE A 8 -20.46 2.68 -11.36
N ASP A 9 -19.97 1.46 -11.45
CA ASP A 9 -19.72 0.61 -10.27
C ASP A 9 -18.25 0.61 -9.83
N HIS A 10 -17.31 0.91 -10.75
CA HIS A 10 -15.87 0.70 -10.51
C HIS A 10 -14.99 1.93 -10.78
N GLY A 11 -15.55 3.03 -11.30
CA GLY A 11 -14.75 4.21 -11.67
C GLY A 11 -14.04 4.86 -10.48
N TYR A 12 -14.69 4.93 -9.31
CA TYR A 12 -14.07 5.41 -8.07
C TYR A 12 -12.87 4.55 -7.67
N LEU A 13 -13.03 3.22 -7.68
CA LEU A 13 -11.97 2.29 -7.29
C LEU A 13 -10.82 2.28 -8.29
N GLU A 14 -11.11 2.39 -9.59
CA GLU A 14 -10.07 2.51 -10.61
C GLU A 14 -9.21 3.76 -10.37
N GLY A 15 -9.85 4.91 -10.16
CA GLY A 15 -9.15 6.16 -9.85
C GLY A 15 -8.29 6.05 -8.58
N LEU A 16 -8.83 5.43 -7.53
CA LEU A 16 -8.12 5.22 -6.28
C LEU A 16 -6.89 4.31 -6.45
N ILE A 17 -7.04 3.17 -7.12
CA ILE A 17 -5.94 2.22 -7.35
C ILE A 17 -4.86 2.86 -8.23
N ARG A 18 -5.25 3.62 -9.25
CA ARG A 18 -4.28 4.38 -10.07
C ARG A 18 -3.54 5.40 -9.23
N GLY A 19 -4.21 6.07 -8.27
CA GLY A 19 -3.56 6.93 -7.29
C GLY A 19 -2.51 6.18 -6.46
N PHE A 20 -2.86 5.03 -5.88
CA PHE A 20 -1.91 4.22 -5.11
C PHE A 20 -0.71 3.75 -5.93
N LYS A 21 -0.92 3.42 -7.21
CA LYS A 21 0.16 3.02 -8.12
C LYS A 21 1.19 4.15 -8.31
N GLU A 22 0.77 5.40 -8.36
CA GLU A 22 1.69 6.54 -8.50
C GLU A 22 2.54 6.78 -7.24
N GLY A 23 2.11 6.27 -6.08
CA GLY A 23 2.88 6.31 -4.83
C GLY A 23 3.91 5.18 -4.67
N ILE A 24 4.02 4.28 -5.65
CA ILE A 24 5.07 3.24 -5.64
C ILE A 24 6.43 3.91 -5.84
N LEU A 25 7.40 3.51 -5.01
CA LEU A 25 8.77 4.04 -5.05
C LEU A 25 9.37 3.95 -6.45
N THR A 26 9.90 5.08 -6.90
CA THR A 26 10.57 5.20 -8.19
C THR A 26 12.03 4.75 -8.09
N GLN A 27 12.70 4.63 -9.23
CA GLN A 27 14.12 4.33 -9.28
C GLN A 27 14.96 5.38 -8.51
N THR A 28 14.55 6.64 -8.53
CA THR A 28 15.22 7.72 -7.79
C THR A 28 15.06 7.53 -6.29
N ASP A 29 13.88 7.14 -5.83
CA ASP A 29 13.64 6.88 -4.40
C ASP A 29 14.52 5.72 -3.92
N TYR A 30 14.59 4.62 -4.68
CA TYR A 30 15.49 3.51 -4.35
C TYR A 30 16.97 3.93 -4.33
N ALA A 31 17.40 4.80 -5.24
CA ALA A 31 18.77 5.32 -5.24
C ALA A 31 19.07 6.14 -3.97
N ASN A 32 18.10 6.87 -3.43
CA ASN A 32 18.23 7.60 -2.16
C ASN A 32 18.27 6.64 -0.96
N LEU A 33 17.40 5.61 -0.95
CA LEU A 33 17.34 4.64 0.15
C LEU A 33 18.63 3.83 0.29
N VAL A 34 19.30 3.50 -0.82
CA VAL A 34 20.60 2.78 -0.81
C VAL A 34 21.72 3.61 -0.15
N GLN A 35 21.59 4.93 -0.12
CA GLN A 35 22.58 5.84 0.48
C GLN A 35 22.37 6.06 1.98
N CYS A 36 21.31 5.50 2.57
CA CYS A 36 21.04 5.65 4.01
C CYS A 36 22.05 4.85 4.85
N GLU A 37 22.59 5.47 5.89
CA GLU A 37 23.55 4.83 6.81
C GLU A 37 22.85 4.28 8.06
N THR A 38 21.71 4.86 8.44
CA THR A 38 20.92 4.47 9.60
C THR A 38 19.45 4.24 9.26
N LEU A 39 18.72 3.55 10.15
CA LEU A 39 17.27 3.37 10.00
C LEU A 39 16.49 4.68 10.17
N GLU A 40 17.07 5.69 10.84
CA GLU A 40 16.43 6.99 10.96
C GLU A 40 16.55 7.80 9.67
N ASP A 41 17.65 7.67 8.93
CA ASP A 41 17.76 8.23 7.58
C ASP A 41 16.74 7.58 6.64
N LEU A 42 16.59 6.25 6.73
CA LEU A 42 15.60 5.51 5.97
C LEU A 42 14.18 6.01 6.27
N LYS A 43 13.85 6.21 7.55
CA LYS A 43 12.56 6.76 7.99
C LYS A 43 12.32 8.14 7.38
N LEU A 44 13.29 9.05 7.46
CA LEU A 44 13.17 10.41 6.92
C LEU A 44 12.93 10.39 5.40
N HIS A 45 13.67 9.56 4.67
CA HIS A 45 13.49 9.42 3.23
C HIS A 45 12.14 8.83 2.86
N ILE A 46 11.69 7.76 3.53
CA ILE A 46 10.36 7.17 3.26
C ILE A 46 9.25 8.16 3.62
N GLN A 47 9.38 8.96 4.68
CA GLN A 47 8.41 9.99 5.06
C GLN A 47 8.24 11.09 4.00
N SER A 48 9.26 11.32 3.16
CA SER A 48 9.19 12.26 2.04
C SER A 48 8.43 11.73 0.83
N THR A 49 8.10 10.43 0.82
CA THR A 49 7.31 9.76 -0.22
C THR A 49 5.86 9.60 0.23
N ASP A 50 5.01 9.03 -0.62
CA ASP A 50 3.58 8.77 -0.34
C ASP A 50 3.32 7.79 0.82
N TYR A 51 4.37 7.12 1.32
CA TYR A 51 4.30 6.33 2.55
C TYR A 51 4.09 7.20 3.80
N GLY A 52 4.47 8.49 3.73
CA GLY A 52 4.15 9.51 4.71
C GLY A 52 4.58 9.18 6.13
N ASN A 53 3.82 9.68 7.11
CA ASN A 53 4.16 9.58 8.53
C ASN A 53 3.72 8.26 9.20
N PHE A 54 3.84 7.14 8.50
CA PHE A 54 3.41 5.82 9.02
C PHE A 54 4.16 5.36 10.29
N LEU A 55 5.33 5.95 10.55
CA LEU A 55 6.21 5.68 11.71
C LEU A 55 6.21 6.81 12.76
N ALA A 56 5.28 7.77 12.70
CA ALA A 56 5.30 8.94 13.60
C ALA A 56 4.94 8.62 15.05
N ASN A 57 4.16 7.56 15.27
CA ASN A 57 3.67 7.19 16.61
C ASN A 57 4.51 6.09 17.28
N GLU A 58 5.61 5.65 16.67
CA GLU A 58 6.47 4.60 17.23
C GLU A 58 7.31 5.14 18.40
N PRO A 59 7.13 4.60 19.62
CA PRO A 59 7.93 5.01 20.77
C PRO A 59 9.30 4.32 20.74
N GLY A 60 10.37 5.11 20.79
CA GLY A 60 11.74 4.60 20.91
C GLY A 60 12.50 4.51 19.58
N SER A 61 13.59 3.74 19.58
CA SER A 61 14.44 3.57 18.40
C SER A 61 13.74 2.66 17.39
N ILE A 62 13.72 3.07 16.12
CA ILE A 62 13.10 2.28 15.08
C ILE A 62 13.86 0.97 14.84
N THR A 63 13.12 -0.12 14.62
CA THR A 63 13.69 -1.43 14.28
C THR A 63 13.17 -1.90 12.93
N VAL A 64 13.90 -2.81 12.29
CA VAL A 64 13.49 -3.42 11.01
C VAL A 64 12.14 -4.13 11.14
N GLN A 65 11.87 -4.77 12.27
CA GLN A 65 10.60 -5.45 12.54
C GLN A 65 9.43 -4.47 12.55
N VAL A 66 9.57 -3.34 13.25
CA VAL A 66 8.54 -2.30 13.29
C VAL A 66 8.28 -1.72 11.91
N ILE A 67 9.32 -1.49 11.10
CA ILE A 67 9.16 -1.01 9.72
C ILE A 67 8.35 -2.00 8.89
N ASP A 68 8.72 -3.29 8.94
CA ASP A 68 8.03 -4.35 8.19
C ASP A 68 6.55 -4.47 8.61
N GLU A 69 6.26 -4.50 9.90
CA GLU A 69 4.90 -4.55 10.45
C GLU A 69 4.07 -3.35 9.99
N ARG A 70 4.57 -2.13 10.13
CA ARG A 70 3.82 -0.92 9.78
C ARG A 70 3.60 -0.76 8.27
N LEU A 71 4.56 -1.17 7.44
CA LEU A 71 4.37 -1.20 5.98
C LEU A 71 3.29 -2.20 5.57
N LYS A 72 3.28 -3.38 6.19
CA LYS A 72 2.23 -4.40 5.97
C LYS A 72 0.87 -3.91 6.43
N GLU A 73 0.76 -3.31 7.61
CA GLU A 73 -0.49 -2.74 8.12
C GLU A 73 -1.08 -1.69 7.17
N LYS A 74 -0.23 -0.80 6.62
CA LYS A 74 -0.67 0.19 5.62
C LYS A 74 -1.23 -0.49 4.38
N LEU A 75 -0.52 -1.47 3.81
CA LEU A 75 -0.98 -2.22 2.64
C LEU A 75 -2.30 -2.95 2.91
N VAL A 76 -2.42 -3.62 4.06
CA VAL A 76 -3.65 -4.33 4.47
C VAL A 76 -4.80 -3.35 4.61
N THR A 77 -4.57 -2.19 5.20
CA THR A 77 -5.60 -1.14 5.37
C THR A 77 -6.10 -0.62 4.02
N GLU A 78 -5.18 -0.30 3.10
CA GLU A 78 -5.51 0.18 1.75
C GLU A 78 -6.26 -0.88 0.94
N PHE A 79 -5.80 -2.14 0.98
CA PHE A 79 -6.47 -3.24 0.29
C PHE A 79 -7.86 -3.52 0.87
N THR A 80 -8.00 -3.51 2.21
CA THR A 80 -9.29 -3.70 2.89
C THR A 80 -10.27 -2.60 2.51
N HIS A 81 -9.82 -1.35 2.38
CA HIS A 81 -10.66 -0.25 1.92
C HIS A 81 -11.17 -0.49 0.48
N ILE A 82 -10.30 -0.91 -0.44
CA ILE A 82 -10.70 -1.26 -1.81
C ILE A 82 -11.74 -2.39 -1.78
N ARG A 83 -11.49 -3.45 -1.01
CA ARG A 83 -12.38 -4.61 -0.91
C ARG A 83 -13.75 -4.23 -0.35
N ASN A 84 -13.82 -3.38 0.66
CA ASN A 84 -15.07 -2.95 1.30
C ASN A 84 -15.94 -2.08 0.40
N ASN A 85 -15.33 -1.40 -0.58
CA ASN A 85 -16.02 -0.53 -1.52
C ASN A 85 -16.26 -1.21 -2.89
N ALA A 86 -15.83 -2.46 -3.06
CA ALA A 86 -16.01 -3.21 -4.29
C ALA A 86 -17.37 -3.93 -4.33
N LEU A 87 -18.04 -3.84 -5.48
CA LEU A 87 -19.24 -4.61 -5.81
C LEU A 87 -18.86 -5.86 -6.62
N GLU A 88 -19.79 -6.80 -6.74
CA GLU A 88 -19.61 -7.94 -7.65
C GLU A 88 -19.49 -7.44 -9.11
N PRO A 89 -18.61 -8.04 -9.92
CA PRO A 89 -17.81 -9.24 -9.65
C PRO A 89 -16.44 -8.95 -9.00
N LEU A 90 -16.06 -7.68 -8.83
CA LEU A 90 -14.75 -7.28 -8.34
C LEU A 90 -14.51 -7.71 -6.88
N SER A 91 -15.53 -7.63 -6.02
CA SER A 91 -15.46 -8.09 -4.63
C SER A 91 -15.02 -9.56 -4.53
N THR A 92 -15.64 -10.44 -5.32
CA THR A 92 -15.29 -11.87 -5.39
C THR A 92 -13.87 -12.08 -5.88
N PHE A 93 -13.43 -11.30 -6.88
CA PHE A 93 -12.06 -11.36 -7.37
C PHE A 93 -11.04 -10.98 -6.28
N LEU A 94 -11.32 -9.94 -5.51
CA LEU A 94 -10.47 -9.51 -4.39
C LEU A 94 -10.48 -10.53 -3.23
N ASP A 95 -11.56 -11.28 -3.02
CA ASP A 95 -11.58 -12.40 -2.07
C ASP A 95 -10.61 -13.51 -2.47
N TYR A 96 -10.54 -13.86 -3.76
CA TYR A 96 -9.56 -14.83 -4.26
C TYR A 96 -8.11 -14.37 -4.02
N ILE A 97 -7.83 -13.09 -4.20
CA ILE A 97 -6.50 -12.51 -3.90
C ILE A 97 -6.18 -12.62 -2.40
N THR A 98 -7.16 -12.35 -1.53
CA THR A 98 -7.00 -12.43 -0.07
C THR A 98 -6.61 -13.83 0.40
N LEU A 99 -7.22 -14.87 -0.20
CA LEU A 99 -6.86 -16.27 0.11
C LEU A 99 -5.39 -16.57 -0.20
N VAL A 100 -4.86 -16.05 -1.31
CA VAL A 100 -3.45 -16.22 -1.68
C VAL A 100 -2.54 -15.42 -0.75
N LEU A 101 -2.90 -14.17 -0.43
CA LEU A 101 -2.13 -13.33 0.48
C LEU A 101 -1.99 -13.98 1.86
N ILE A 102 -3.08 -14.45 2.48
CA ILE A 102 -3.03 -15.11 3.79
C ILE A 102 -2.14 -16.35 3.76
N SER A 103 -2.18 -17.14 2.67
CA SER A 103 -1.33 -18.32 2.50
C SER A 103 0.16 -18.01 2.36
N LEU A 104 0.56 -16.78 2.01
CA LEU A 104 1.97 -16.38 1.93
C LEU A 104 2.53 -15.90 3.27
N TYR A 105 1.65 -15.62 4.24
CA TYR A 105 1.99 -15.11 5.57
C TYR A 105 1.65 -16.10 6.71
N THR A 106 1.24 -17.33 6.39
CA THR A 106 1.10 -18.47 7.32
C THR A 106 2.08 -19.59 6.97
#